data_AF-A0A1G3I8W3-F1
#
_entry.id   AF-A0A1G3I8W3-F1
#
_cell.length_a   1.000
_cell.length_b   1.000
_cell.length_c   1.000
_cell.angle_alpha   90.00
_cell.angle_beta   90.00
_cell.angle_gamma   90.00
#
_symmetry.space_group_name_H-M   'P 1'
#
loop_
_entity.id
_entity.type
_entity.pdbx_description
1 polymer ?
#
loop_
_entity_poly.entity_id
_entity_poly.type
_entity_poly.pdbx_seq_one_letter_code
_entity_poly.pdbx_strand_id
1 'polypeptide(L)'
;MSGRMEARRDEIVDLMSLLRDHADPAAGSAAAMDTVAWAIACASLGENHLWQDLGLPSRLELSALIDHWFPRLAARNTHNMKWKKFLYKQLCLREELLICKAPSCGVCSDHGTCFGPEEASAVAPH
;
A
#
# COMPACT_ATOMS: atom_id res chain seq x y z
N MET A 1 -20.08 4.24 17.33
CA MET A 1 -19.87 4.61 15.91
C MET A 1 -18.71 5.61 15.71
N SER A 2 -18.45 6.51 16.67
CA SER A 2 -17.35 7.50 16.59
C SER A 2 -15.94 6.90 16.49
N GLY A 3 -15.62 5.88 17.29
CA GLY A 3 -14.26 5.31 17.33
C GLY A 3 -13.79 4.61 16.05
N ARG A 4 -14.69 4.07 15.23
CA ARG A 4 -14.32 3.45 13.94
C ARG A 4 -13.92 4.50 12.90
N MET A 5 -14.57 5.65 12.91
CA MET A 5 -14.25 6.76 12.00
C MET A 5 -12.93 7.43 12.39
N GLU A 6 -12.65 7.51 13.69
CA GLU A 6 -11.39 8.02 14.24
C GLU A 6 -10.21 7.13 13.85
N ALA A 7 -10.30 5.82 14.09
CA ALA A 7 -9.28 4.86 13.67
C ALA A 7 -8.99 4.89 12.16
N ARG A 8 -10.03 5.03 11.33
CA ARG A 8 -9.86 5.19 9.87
C ARG A 8 -9.17 6.50 9.50
N ARG A 9 -9.37 7.57 10.27
CA ARG A 9 -8.69 8.86 10.06
C ARG A 9 -7.21 8.74 10.44
N ASP A 10 -6.91 8.14 11.58
CA ASP A 10 -5.53 7.96 12.05
C ASP A 10 -4.73 7.12 11.04
N GLU A 11 -5.32 6.03 10.56
CA GLU A 11 -4.74 5.17 9.53
C GLU A 11 -4.43 5.91 8.23
N ILE A 12 -5.31 6.82 7.80
CA ILE A 12 -5.05 7.67 6.62
C ILE A 12 -3.88 8.63 6.90
N VAL A 13 -3.82 9.24 8.09
CA VAL A 13 -2.73 10.15 8.48
C VAL A 13 -1.38 9.42 8.48
N ASP A 14 -1.35 8.20 9.01
CA ASP A 14 -0.14 7.38 9.05
C ASP A 14 0.34 6.98 7.67
N LEU A 15 -0.57 6.55 6.78
CA LEU A 15 -0.25 6.25 5.39
C LEU A 15 0.26 7.48 4.64
N MET A 16 -0.37 8.64 4.84
CA MET A 16 0.07 9.91 4.25
C MET A 16 1.49 10.27 4.71
N SER A 17 1.76 10.13 6.00
CA SER A 17 3.09 10.39 6.58
C SER A 17 4.14 9.45 5.98
N LEU A 18 3.85 8.15 5.89
CA LEU A 18 4.71 7.17 5.24
C LEU A 18 5.02 7.51 3.78
N LEU A 19 3.98 7.86 3.00
CA LEU A 19 4.11 8.17 1.58
C LEU A 19 4.95 9.43 1.35
N ARG A 20 4.68 10.51 2.10
CA ARG A 20 5.44 11.77 2.04
C ARG A 20 6.93 11.58 2.36
N ASP A 21 7.25 10.77 3.36
CA ASP A 21 8.65 10.47 3.71
C ASP A 21 9.42 9.78 2.56
N HIS A 22 8.71 9.11 1.66
CA HIS A 22 9.28 8.40 0.51
C HIS A 22 9.05 9.10 -0.83
N ALA A 23 8.42 10.28 -0.83
CA ALA A 23 8.10 11.02 -2.04
C ALA A 23 9.35 11.54 -2.75
N ASP A 24 9.29 11.58 -4.08
CA ASP A 24 10.26 12.27 -4.92
C ASP A 24 9.79 13.71 -5.20
N PRO A 25 10.49 14.74 -4.69
CA PRO A 25 10.13 16.13 -4.96
C PRO A 25 10.32 16.53 -6.43
N ALA A 26 11.06 15.74 -7.23
CA ALA A 26 11.27 15.99 -8.66
C ALA A 26 10.18 15.39 -9.57
N ALA A 27 9.33 14.50 -9.06
CA ALA A 27 8.30 13.82 -9.85
C ALA A 27 7.18 14.76 -10.31
N GLY A 28 6.91 15.84 -9.56
CA GLY A 28 5.88 16.81 -9.90
C GLY A 28 5.64 17.83 -8.79
N SER A 29 4.48 18.50 -8.83
CA SER A 29 4.14 19.47 -7.78
C SER A 29 3.81 18.78 -6.46
N ALA A 30 4.10 19.46 -5.34
CA ALA A 30 3.74 18.96 -4.01
C ALA A 30 2.23 18.68 -3.86
N ALA A 31 1.38 19.50 -4.49
CA ALA A 31 -0.07 19.30 -4.48
C ALA A 31 -0.51 18.04 -5.24
N ALA A 32 0.14 17.74 -6.37
CA ALA A 32 -0.14 16.51 -7.12
C ALA A 32 0.32 15.28 -6.32
N MET A 33 1.52 15.33 -5.75
CA MET A 33 2.04 14.27 -4.86
C MET A 33 1.11 14.01 -3.68
N ASP A 34 0.64 15.07 -3.01
CA ASP A 34 -0.31 14.95 -1.89
C ASP A 34 -1.65 14.36 -2.33
N THR A 35 -2.13 14.70 -3.52
CA THR A 35 -3.37 14.14 -4.08
C THR A 35 -3.24 12.64 -4.35
N VAL A 36 -2.10 12.22 -4.92
CA VAL A 36 -1.81 10.80 -5.18
C VAL A 36 -1.64 10.04 -3.87
N ALA A 37 -0.91 10.62 -2.91
CA ALA A 37 -0.73 10.02 -1.59
C ALA A 37 -2.09 9.83 -0.89
N TRP A 38 -2.97 10.84 -0.97
CA TRP A 38 -4.31 10.79 -0.38
C TRP A 38 -5.17 9.72 -1.02
N ALA A 39 -5.14 9.60 -2.36
CA ALA A 39 -5.85 8.55 -3.08
C ALA A 39 -5.39 7.15 -2.66
N ILE A 40 -4.07 6.92 -2.57
CA ILE A 40 -3.49 5.65 -2.12
C ILE A 40 -3.89 5.35 -0.66
N ALA A 41 -3.83 6.35 0.22
CA ALA A 41 -4.23 6.19 1.62
C ALA A 41 -5.70 5.80 1.72
N CYS A 42 -6.61 6.50 1.04
CA CYS A 42 -8.04 6.21 1.06
C CYS A 42 -8.37 4.83 0.48
N ALA A 43 -7.78 4.47 -0.66
CA ALA A 43 -7.98 3.17 -1.30
C ALA A 43 -7.39 2.00 -0.49
N SER A 44 -6.39 2.27 0.37
CA SER A 44 -5.83 1.24 1.26
C SER A 44 -6.85 0.73 2.28
N LEU A 45 -7.81 1.57 2.69
CA LEU A 45 -8.90 1.24 3.60
C LEU A 45 -10.10 0.54 2.92
N GLY A 46 -10.02 0.28 1.60
CA GLY A 46 -10.99 -0.51 0.85
C GLY A 46 -10.82 -2.02 1.06
N GLU A 47 -11.80 -2.81 0.63
CA GLU A 47 -11.81 -4.28 0.81
C GLU A 47 -11.09 -5.03 -0.32
N ASN A 48 -10.89 -4.40 -1.50
CA ASN A 48 -10.32 -5.06 -2.68
C ASN A 48 -8.79 -4.93 -2.73
N HIS A 49 -8.17 -5.33 -3.85
CA HIS A 49 -6.78 -4.99 -4.10
C HIS A 49 -6.63 -3.47 -4.31
N LEU A 50 -5.52 -2.90 -3.85
CA LEU A 50 -5.30 -1.44 -3.89
C LEU A 50 -5.45 -0.85 -5.30
N TRP A 51 -4.99 -1.58 -6.32
CA TRP A 51 -5.10 -1.12 -7.71
C TRP A 51 -6.57 -1.07 -8.19
N GLN A 52 -7.43 -1.98 -7.71
CA GLN A 52 -8.86 -1.97 -8.02
C GLN A 52 -9.58 -0.81 -7.32
N ASP A 53 -9.28 -0.61 -6.03
CA ASP A 53 -9.85 0.49 -5.24
C ASP A 53 -9.40 1.88 -5.76
N LEU A 54 -8.26 1.95 -6.48
CA LEU A 54 -7.79 3.13 -7.20
C LEU A 54 -8.35 3.26 -8.63
N GLY A 55 -9.08 2.26 -9.14
CA GLY A 55 -9.58 2.23 -10.51
C GLY A 55 -8.49 2.04 -11.57
N LEU A 56 -7.32 1.52 -11.20
CA LEU A 56 -6.25 1.19 -12.13
C LEU A 56 -6.56 -0.13 -12.84
N PRO A 57 -6.03 -0.38 -14.06
CA PRO A 57 -6.34 -1.60 -14.80
C PRO A 57 -5.56 -2.82 -14.31
N SER A 58 -4.44 -2.61 -13.61
CA SER A 58 -3.62 -3.70 -13.09
C SER A 58 -2.73 -3.27 -11.94
N ARG A 59 -2.17 -4.28 -11.27
CA ARG A 59 -1.09 -4.09 -10.29
C ARG A 59 0.17 -3.45 -10.90
N LEU A 60 0.45 -3.70 -12.18
CA LEU A 60 1.64 -3.13 -12.83
C LEU A 60 1.53 -1.60 -12.92
N GLU A 61 0.37 -1.08 -13.27
CA GLU A 61 0.12 0.36 -13.29
C GLU A 61 0.23 0.99 -11.90
N LEU A 62 -0.24 0.28 -10.87
CA LEU A 62 -0.03 0.70 -9.49
C LEU A 62 1.45 0.74 -9.12
N SER A 63 2.22 -0.27 -9.51
CA SER A 63 3.66 -0.27 -9.28
C SER A 63 4.36 0.88 -9.99
N ALA A 64 4.00 1.18 -11.24
CA ALA A 64 4.55 2.30 -11.99
C ALA A 64 4.18 3.65 -11.36
N LEU A 65 2.93 3.81 -10.90
CA LEU A 65 2.50 5.01 -10.18
C LEU A 65 3.31 5.22 -8.90
N ILE A 66 3.52 4.16 -8.11
CA ILE A 66 4.30 4.24 -6.86
C ILE A 66 5.78 4.45 -7.15
N ASP A 67 6.34 3.84 -8.18
CA ASP A 67 7.73 4.06 -8.60
C ASP A 67 7.99 5.52 -9.00
N HIS A 68 7.04 6.12 -9.73
CA HIS A 68 7.16 7.51 -10.15
C HIS A 68 7.09 8.50 -8.98
N TRP A 69 6.09 8.38 -8.09
CA TRP A 69 5.87 9.35 -7.01
C TRP A 69 6.64 9.04 -5.73
N PHE A 70 6.86 7.76 -5.44
CA PHE A 70 7.46 7.26 -4.20
C PHE A 70 8.57 6.23 -4.48
N PRO A 71 9.60 6.57 -5.29
CA PRO A 71 10.61 5.62 -5.76
C PRO A 71 11.37 4.93 -4.63
N ARG A 72 11.61 5.63 -3.51
CA ARG A 72 12.25 5.03 -2.31
C ARG A 72 11.39 3.91 -1.71
N LEU A 73 10.07 4.00 -1.82
CA LEU A 73 9.15 2.98 -1.34
C LEU A 73 9.11 1.80 -2.31
N ALA A 74 9.09 2.06 -3.61
CA ALA A 74 9.13 1.05 -4.66
C ALA A 74 10.40 0.20 -4.61
N ALA A 75 11.57 0.84 -4.47
CA ALA A 75 12.85 0.16 -4.33
C ALA A 75 12.91 -0.79 -3.12
N ARG A 76 12.08 -0.57 -2.09
CA ARG A 76 12.01 -1.43 -0.90
C ARG A 76 11.05 -2.62 -1.07
N ASN A 77 10.17 -2.61 -2.07
CA ASN A 77 9.25 -3.72 -2.37
C ASN A 77 9.87 -4.73 -3.37
N THR A 78 11.08 -5.19 -3.08
CA THR A 78 11.92 -6.01 -3.99
C THR A 78 11.33 -7.37 -4.36
N HIS A 79 10.48 -7.93 -3.49
CA HIS A 79 9.88 -9.25 -3.68
C HIS A 79 8.47 -9.19 -4.29
N ASN A 80 8.05 -8.01 -4.76
CA ASN A 80 6.71 -7.81 -5.29
C ASN A 80 5.65 -8.30 -4.28
N MET A 81 5.69 -7.79 -3.06
CA MET A 81 4.64 -7.97 -2.07
C MET A 81 3.41 -7.17 -2.50
N LYS A 82 2.19 -7.68 -2.22
CA LYS A 82 0.95 -6.94 -2.50
C LYS A 82 1.02 -5.56 -1.86
N TRP A 83 0.74 -4.50 -2.63
CA TRP A 83 1.03 -3.13 -2.20
C TRP A 83 0.36 -2.74 -0.89
N LYS A 84 -0.93 -3.07 -0.73
CA LYS A 84 -1.68 -2.84 0.52
C LYS A 84 -0.95 -3.47 1.71
N LYS A 85 -0.62 -4.77 1.62
CA LYS A 85 0.12 -5.50 2.66
C LYS A 85 1.51 -4.90 2.92
N PHE A 86 2.20 -4.48 1.87
CA PHE A 86 3.51 -3.84 2.00
C PHE A 86 3.43 -2.52 2.76
N LEU A 87 2.46 -1.65 2.45
CA LEU A 87 2.26 -0.37 3.14
C LEU A 87 2.01 -0.57 4.64
N TYR A 88 1.10 -1.48 5.01
CA TYR A 88 0.86 -1.78 6.42
C TYR A 88 2.09 -2.39 7.12
N LYS A 89 2.86 -3.23 6.41
CA LYS A 89 4.13 -3.73 6.96
C LYS A 89 5.10 -2.56 7.23
N GLN A 90 5.17 -1.55 6.37
CA GLN A 90 6.01 -0.37 6.62
C GLN A 90 5.53 0.45 7.82
N LEU A 91 4.21 0.62 8.00
CA LEU A 91 3.66 1.27 9.19
C LEU A 91 4.01 0.51 10.47
N CYS A 92 3.79 -0.81 10.47
CA CYS A 92 4.18 -1.69 11.57
C CYS A 92 5.67 -1.59 11.90
N LEU A 93 6.55 -1.51 10.90
CA LEU A 93 8.00 -1.33 11.10
C LEU A 93 8.34 0.05 11.68
N ARG A 94 7.63 1.11 11.28
CA ARG A 94 7.82 2.48 11.80
C ARG A 94 7.45 2.58 13.28
N GLU A 95 6.40 1.87 13.68
CA GLU A 95 5.90 1.80 15.06
C GLU A 95 6.68 0.78 15.93
N GLU A 96 7.75 0.17 15.39
CA GLU A 96 8.50 -0.94 16.01
C GLU A 96 7.64 -2.19 16.34
N LEU A 97 6.41 -2.22 15.83
CA LEU A 97 5.48 -3.33 15.93
C LEU A 97 5.79 -4.38 14.85
N LEU A 98 6.85 -5.17 15.05
CA LEU A 98 7.13 -6.32 14.20
C LEU A 98 6.10 -7.45 14.46
N ILE A 99 4.94 -7.38 13.79
CA ILE A 99 3.89 -8.40 13.89
C ILE A 99 4.27 -9.71 13.16
N CYS A 100 5.30 -9.70 12.31
CA CYS A 100 5.77 -10.91 11.63
C CYS A 100 6.70 -11.71 12.54
N LYS A 101 6.21 -12.84 13.06
CA LYS A 101 6.96 -13.75 13.97
C LYS A 101 7.96 -14.66 13.25
N ALA A 102 8.00 -14.68 11.93
CA ALA A 102 8.88 -15.54 11.16
C ALA A 102 10.26 -14.86 10.95
N PRO A 103 11.38 -15.61 11.05
CA PRO A 103 12.72 -15.05 10.85
C PRO A 103 12.96 -14.59 9.40
N SER A 104 12.16 -15.08 8.45
CA SER A 104 12.10 -14.59 7.08
C SER A 104 10.70 -14.81 6.48
N CYS A 105 10.31 -13.99 5.50
CA CYS A 105 9.03 -14.16 4.83
C CYS A 105 8.91 -15.50 4.08
N GLY A 106 10.02 -16.08 3.61
CA GLY A 106 10.01 -17.32 2.81
C GLY A 106 9.60 -18.59 3.57
N VAL A 107 9.64 -18.57 4.89
CA VAL A 107 9.18 -19.68 5.76
C VAL A 107 7.88 -19.36 6.50
N CYS A 108 7.30 -18.18 6.25
CA CYS A 108 6.06 -17.76 6.87
C CYS A 108 4.88 -18.51 6.23
N SER A 109 4.01 -19.11 7.05
CA SER A 109 2.78 -19.77 6.60
C SER A 109 1.86 -18.83 5.81
N ASP A 110 1.91 -17.52 6.09
CA ASP A 110 1.15 -16.47 5.41
C ASP A 110 1.86 -15.91 4.17
N HIS A 111 2.95 -16.53 3.72
CA HIS A 111 3.68 -16.10 2.52
C HIS A 111 2.75 -15.99 1.32
N GLY A 112 1.89 -16.99 1.05
CA GLY A 112 0.93 -16.94 -0.06
C GLY A 112 -0.15 -15.86 0.07
N THR A 113 -0.39 -15.36 1.27
CA THR A 113 -1.33 -14.24 1.51
C THR A 113 -0.67 -12.90 1.20
N CYS A 114 0.62 -12.78 1.51
CA CYS A 114 1.42 -11.57 1.35
C CYS A 114 2.00 -11.41 -0.07
N PHE A 115 2.31 -12.52 -0.73
CA PHE A 115 2.97 -12.62 -2.02
C PHE A 115 2.14 -13.45 -2.99
N GLY A 116 2.17 -13.11 -4.27
CA GLY A 116 1.45 -13.82 -5.33
C GLY A 116 0.81 -12.88 -6.35
N PRO A 117 0.37 -13.41 -7.49
CA PRO A 117 -0.31 -12.64 -8.52
C PRO A 117 -1.64 -12.08 -7.98
N GLU A 118 -1.91 -10.81 -8.30
CA GLU A 118 -3.21 -10.18 -8.09
C GLU A 118 -3.91 -10.08 -9.44
N GLU A 119 -3.99 -11.20 -10.16
CA GLU A 119 -4.72 -11.25 -11.42
C GLU A 119 -6.19 -10.90 -11.17
N ALA A 120 -6.76 -10.12 -12.09
CA ALA A 120 -8.15 -9.71 -12.03
C ALA A 120 -9.02 -10.98 -12.08
N SER A 121 -9.38 -11.50 -10.91
CA SER A 121 -10.46 -12.46 -10.80
C SER A 121 -11.72 -11.71 -11.23
N ALA A 122 -12.10 -11.90 -12.49
CA ALA A 122 -13.41 -11.56 -12.99
C ALA A 122 -14.42 -12.27 -12.09
N VAL A 123 -15.00 -11.54 -11.15
CA VAL A 123 -16.09 -12.05 -10.33
C VAL A 123 -17.24 -12.35 -11.30
N ALA A 124 -17.54 -13.63 -11.49
CA ALA A 124 -18.75 -14.04 -12.20
C ALA A 124 -19.95 -13.67 -11.32
N PRO A 125 -21.00 -13.03 -11.87
CA PRO A 125 -22.22 -12.78 -11.12
C PRO A 125 -22.94 -14.11 -10.85
N HIS A 126 -23.38 -14.30 -9.60
CA HIS A 126 -24.34 -15.33 -9.20
C HIS A 126 -25.73 -15.04 -9.78
#